data_AF-A0A1H3JXM5-F1
#
_entry.id   AF-A0A1H3JXM5-F1
#
_cell.length_a   1.000
_cell.length_b   1.000
_cell.length_c   1.000
_cell.angle_alpha   90.00
_cell.angle_beta   90.00
_cell.angle_gamma   90.00
#
_symmetry.space_group_name_H-M   'P 1'
#
loop_
_entity.id
_entity.type
_entity.pdbx_description
1 polymer ?
#
loop_
_entity_poly.entity_id
_entity_poly.type
_entity_poly.pdbx_seq_one_letter_code
_entity_poly.pdbx_strand_id
1 'polypeptide(L)'
;MECAKKGTWVRIHNVILSPKERAPQVPEDTKKVPLEMWSKGFLVDDGANIGDMVTVETYIGRQVTGRLIEINPYFNHDFGKCIPELLFIGRQLKAILEAGEDIE
;
A
#
# COMPACT_ATOMS: atom_id res chain seq x y z
N MET A 1 -21.02 0.81 6.03
CA MET A 1 -19.84 0.61 5.16
C MET A 1 -18.63 1.16 5.89
N GLU A 2 -17.55 0.39 5.95
CA GLU A 2 -16.32 0.84 6.58
C GLU A 2 -15.63 1.84 5.64
N CYS A 3 -15.42 3.06 6.13
CA CYS A 3 -14.84 4.16 5.38
C CYS A 3 -13.48 4.50 6.00
N ALA A 4 -12.42 4.40 5.22
CA ALA A 4 -11.08 4.84 5.59
C ALA A 4 -11.01 6.36 5.53
N LYS A 5 -10.30 6.97 6.48
CA LYS A 5 -9.99 8.41 6.47
C LYS A 5 -8.56 8.64 6.02
N LYS A 6 -8.24 9.86 5.60
CA LYS A 6 -6.84 10.26 5.33
C LYS A 6 -5.89 9.81 6.43
N GLY A 7 -4.74 9.29 6.04
CA GLY A 7 -3.72 8.75 6.95
C GLY A 7 -4.01 7.33 7.45
N THR A 8 -5.16 6.73 7.12
CA THR A 8 -5.44 5.33 7.48
C THR A 8 -4.52 4.40 6.70
N TRP A 9 -3.98 3.37 7.36
CA TRP A 9 -3.20 2.34 6.71
C TRP A 9 -4.12 1.36 5.98
N VAL A 10 -3.93 1.24 4.67
CA VAL A 10 -4.82 0.47 3.81
C VAL A 10 -4.05 -0.42 2.85
N ARG A 11 -4.72 -1.44 2.30
CA ARG A 11 -4.21 -2.26 1.19
C ARG A 11 -4.95 -1.88 -0.09
N ILE A 12 -4.17 -1.63 -1.14
CA ILE A 12 -4.67 -1.45 -2.49
C ILE A 12 -4.30 -2.62 -3.39
N HIS A 13 -5.10 -2.83 -4.42
CA HIS A 13 -4.88 -3.82 -5.47
C HIS A 13 -4.97 -3.19 -6.86
N ASN A 14 -4.08 -3.61 -7.75
CA ASN A 14 -4.11 -3.27 -9.17
C ASN A 14 -3.79 -4.47 -10.05
N VAL A 15 -4.37 -4.47 -11.25
CA VAL A 15 -3.81 -5.18 -12.40
C VAL A 15 -2.83 -4.25 -13.09
N ILE A 16 -1.54 -4.59 -13.06
CA ILE A 16 -0.47 -3.78 -13.66
C ILE A 16 -0.30 -4.07 -15.14
N LEU A 17 -0.40 -5.35 -15.53
CA LEU A 17 -0.39 -5.78 -16.92
C LEU A 17 -1.50 -6.82 -17.12
N SER A 18 -2.34 -6.61 -18.11
CA SER A 18 -3.23 -7.65 -18.59
C SER A 18 -2.42 -8.80 -19.23
N PRO A 19 -2.99 -9.99 -19.42
CA PRO A 19 -2.36 -11.09 -20.16
C PRO A 19 -1.76 -10.67 -21.51
N LYS A 20 -2.41 -9.72 -22.22
CA LYS A 20 -1.98 -9.23 -23.53
C LYS A 20 -0.75 -8.30 -23.47
N GLU A 21 -0.48 -7.71 -22.32
CA GLU A 21 0.63 -6.78 -22.09
C GLU A 21 1.84 -7.48 -21.44
N ARG A 22 1.76 -8.80 -21.23
CA ARG A 22 2.87 -9.60 -20.70
C ARG A 22 3.99 -9.70 -21.75
N ALA A 23 5.23 -9.69 -21.28
CA ALA A 23 6.38 -9.78 -22.15
C ALA A 23 6.40 -11.14 -22.90
N PRO A 24 6.76 -11.17 -24.19
CA PRO A 24 6.65 -12.38 -25.03
C PRO A 24 7.56 -13.53 -24.59
N GLN A 25 8.59 -13.25 -23.79
CA GLN A 25 9.57 -14.23 -23.31
C GLN A 25 9.20 -14.90 -21.97
N VAL A 26 8.11 -14.52 -21.30
CA VAL A 26 7.69 -15.22 -20.06
C VAL A 26 7.11 -16.60 -20.41
N PRO A 27 7.12 -17.58 -19.48
CA PRO A 27 6.51 -18.89 -19.72
C PRO A 27 5.05 -18.80 -20.16
N GLU A 28 4.59 -19.77 -20.95
CA GLU A 28 3.23 -19.75 -21.52
C GLU A 28 2.12 -19.64 -20.48
N ASP A 29 2.25 -20.31 -19.34
CA ASP A 29 1.24 -20.21 -18.28
C ASP A 29 1.23 -18.84 -17.62
N THR A 30 2.39 -18.20 -17.51
CA THR A 30 2.54 -16.83 -17.01
C THR A 30 1.98 -15.77 -17.98
N LYS A 31 1.91 -16.05 -19.28
CA LYS A 31 1.26 -15.17 -20.28
C LYS A 31 -0.26 -15.19 -20.15
N LYS A 32 -0.85 -16.30 -19.68
CA LYS A 32 -2.30 -16.48 -19.63
C LYS A 32 -2.97 -15.73 -18.47
N VAL A 33 -2.19 -15.21 -17.53
CA VAL A 33 -2.69 -14.54 -16.32
C VAL A 33 -2.17 -13.11 -16.20
N PRO A 34 -2.92 -12.19 -15.57
CA PRO A 34 -2.47 -10.82 -15.34
C PRO A 34 -1.27 -10.75 -14.38
N LEU A 35 -0.50 -9.67 -14.49
CA LEU A 35 0.39 -9.24 -13.42
C LEU A 35 -0.39 -8.35 -12.46
N GLU A 36 -0.58 -8.84 -11.24
CA GLU A 36 -1.31 -8.13 -10.19
C GLU A 36 -0.35 -7.62 -9.11
N MET A 37 -0.68 -6.47 -8.52
CA MET A 37 0.06 -5.84 -7.46
C MET A 37 -0.85 -5.58 -6.28
N TRP A 38 -0.38 -5.99 -5.11
CA TRP A 38 -0.90 -5.53 -3.83
C TRP A 38 0.13 -4.63 -3.19
N SER A 39 -0.30 -3.46 -2.74
CA SER A 39 0.56 -2.53 -2.00
C SER A 39 -0.17 -2.04 -0.77
N LYS A 40 0.59 -1.52 0.19
CA LYS A 40 0.06 -0.91 1.39
C LYS A 40 0.62 0.50 1.53
N GLY A 41 -0.21 1.39 2.06
CA GLY A 41 0.18 2.77 2.28
C GLY A 41 -0.83 3.49 3.14
N PHE A 42 -0.48 4.71 3.52
CA PHE A 42 -1.37 5.64 4.19
C PHE A 42 -2.26 6.32 3.14
N LEU A 43 -3.58 6.30 3.34
CA LEU A 43 -4.52 6.94 2.43
C LEU A 43 -4.23 8.44 2.30
N VAL A 44 -4.13 8.95 1.08
CA VAL A 44 -3.90 10.37 0.80
C VAL A 44 -5.21 11.15 0.68
N ASP A 45 -6.24 10.50 0.16
CA ASP A 45 -7.58 11.04 -0.04
C ASP A 45 -8.27 11.30 1.32
N ASP A 46 -9.21 12.26 1.37
CA ASP A 46 -9.86 12.66 2.62
C ASP A 46 -10.68 11.51 3.24
N GLY A 47 -11.32 10.69 2.39
CA GLY A 47 -11.93 9.43 2.80
C GLY A 47 -12.34 8.56 1.62
N ALA A 48 -12.44 7.24 1.84
CA ALA A 48 -12.74 6.26 0.81
C ALA A 48 -13.37 4.98 1.37
N ASN A 49 -14.20 4.32 0.57
CA ASN A 49 -14.80 3.03 0.88
C ASN A 49 -14.06 1.89 0.17
N ILE A 50 -14.15 0.68 0.71
CA ILE A 50 -13.66 -0.53 0.03
C ILE A 50 -14.31 -0.62 -1.36
N GLY A 51 -13.48 -0.78 -2.38
CA GLY A 51 -13.86 -0.80 -3.79
C GLY A 51 -13.53 0.49 -4.55
N ASP A 52 -13.29 1.60 -3.85
CA ASP A 52 -12.95 2.89 -4.48
C ASP A 52 -11.51 2.89 -5.02
N MET A 53 -11.28 3.68 -6.08
CA MET A 53 -9.92 3.98 -6.56
C MET A 53 -9.32 5.09 -5.70
N VAL A 54 -8.20 4.80 -5.05
CA VAL A 54 -7.57 5.71 -4.09
C VAL A 54 -6.09 5.87 -4.35
N THR A 55 -5.51 6.95 -3.83
CA THR A 55 -4.05 7.11 -3.77
C THR A 55 -3.53 6.88 -2.36
N VAL A 56 -2.44 6.11 -2.25
CA VAL A 56 -1.76 5.85 -0.99
C VAL A 56 -0.30 6.29 -1.06
N GLU A 57 0.20 6.79 0.06
CA GLU A 57 1.62 7.00 0.27
C GLU A 57 2.19 5.77 0.98
N THR A 58 3.08 5.05 0.30
CA THR A 58 3.77 3.88 0.88
C THR A 58 4.63 4.30 2.08
N TYR A 59 5.03 3.31 2.87
CA TYR A 59 5.88 3.54 4.05
C TYR A 59 7.14 4.36 3.78
N ILE A 60 7.70 4.23 2.57
CA ILE A 60 8.92 4.90 2.12
C ILE A 60 8.67 6.16 1.28
N GLY A 61 7.43 6.67 1.25
CA GLY A 61 7.10 7.96 0.63
C GLY A 61 6.71 7.92 -0.85
N ARG A 62 6.62 6.75 -1.49
CA ARG A 62 6.10 6.64 -2.87
C ARG A 62 4.58 6.79 -2.92
N GLN A 63 4.07 7.53 -3.91
CA GLN A 63 2.65 7.63 -4.22
C GLN A 63 2.24 6.50 -5.17
N VAL A 64 1.20 5.75 -4.80
CA VAL A 64 0.68 4.62 -5.60
C VAL A 64 -0.84 4.64 -5.59
N THR A 65 -1.44 4.63 -6.77
CA THR A 65 -2.91 4.57 -6.92
C THR A 65 -3.36 3.13 -7.06
N GLY A 66 -4.50 2.75 -6.48
CA GLY A 66 -5.13 1.47 -6.75
C GLY A 66 -6.48 1.30 -6.06
N ARG A 67 -7.11 0.14 -6.25
CA ARG A 67 -8.43 -0.13 -5.65
C ARG A 67 -8.26 -0.45 -4.16
N LEU A 68 -8.94 0.28 -3.29
CA LEU A 68 -8.97 0.00 -1.85
C LEU A 68 -9.66 -1.35 -1.60
N ILE A 69 -8.96 -2.31 -0.98
CA ILE A 69 -9.52 -3.65 -0.71
C ILE A 69 -9.55 -4.01 0.77
N GLU A 70 -8.77 -3.34 1.62
CA GLU A 70 -8.67 -3.68 3.04
C GLU A 70 -8.24 -2.46 3.86
N ILE A 71 -8.84 -2.27 5.04
CA ILE A 71 -8.50 -1.23 6.01
C ILE A 71 -7.77 -1.89 7.18
N ASN A 72 -6.66 -1.30 7.63
CA ASN A 72 -5.79 -1.83 8.68
C ASN A 72 -5.44 -3.32 8.47
N PRO A 73 -4.88 -3.67 7.29
CA PRO A 73 -4.62 -5.05 6.89
C PRO A 73 -3.74 -5.81 7.88
N TYR A 74 -4.09 -7.06 8.17
CA TYR A 74 -3.32 -7.96 9.03
C TYR A 74 -3.26 -9.38 8.43
N PHE A 75 -2.43 -10.25 9.01
CA PHE A 75 -2.39 -11.66 8.63
C PHE A 75 -3.35 -12.46 9.52
N ASN A 76 -4.18 -13.31 8.91
CA ASN A 76 -5.18 -14.09 9.64
C ASN A 76 -4.60 -15.32 10.35
N HIS A 77 -3.42 -15.81 9.94
CA HIS A 77 -2.61 -16.70 10.77
C HIS A 77 -1.93 -15.85 11.86
N ASP A 78 -1.87 -16.32 13.10
CA ASP A 78 -1.97 -15.59 14.37
C ASP A 78 -0.97 -14.45 14.76
N PHE A 79 -0.50 -13.60 13.86
CA PHE A 79 0.39 -12.47 14.18
C PHE A 79 -0.31 -11.24 14.81
N GLY A 80 -1.52 -11.42 15.34
CA GLY A 80 -2.34 -10.34 15.90
C GLY A 80 -2.95 -9.41 14.85
N LYS A 81 -3.70 -8.41 15.34
CA LYS A 81 -4.31 -7.36 14.51
C LYS A 81 -3.30 -6.25 14.21
N CYS A 82 -3.59 -5.46 13.18
CA CYS A 82 -2.83 -4.23 12.91
C CYS A 82 -2.93 -3.27 14.10
N ILE A 83 -1.79 -2.75 14.56
CA ILE A 83 -1.68 -1.71 15.58
C ILE A 83 -1.25 -0.41 14.88
N PRO A 84 -2.17 0.51 14.53
CA PRO A 84 -1.87 1.70 13.74
C PRO A 84 -0.78 2.60 14.34
N GLU A 85 -0.71 2.66 15.67
CA GLU A 85 0.23 3.49 16.42
C GLU A 85 1.69 3.10 16.12
N LEU A 86 1.95 1.82 15.86
CA LEU A 86 3.30 1.33 15.57
C LEU A 86 3.77 1.68 14.15
N LEU A 87 2.84 2.02 13.24
CA LEU A 87 3.18 2.29 11.84
C LEU A 87 4.01 3.57 11.68
N PHE A 88 3.84 4.57 12.55
CA PHE A 88 4.53 5.84 12.40
C PHE A 88 5.92 5.88 13.04
N ILE A 89 6.23 4.95 13.94
CA ILE A 89 7.46 4.99 14.77
C ILE A 89 8.72 5.03 13.90
N GLY A 90 8.81 4.16 12.88
CA GLY A 90 9.99 4.12 12.00
C GLY A 90 10.17 5.39 11.17
N ARG A 91 9.08 5.99 10.69
CA ARG A 91 9.12 7.27 9.94
C ARG A 91 9.53 8.43 10.84
N GLN A 92 9.00 8.48 12.06
CA GLN A 92 9.35 9.50 13.05
C GLN A 92 10.82 9.40 13.46
N LEU A 93 11.31 8.21 13.78
CA LEU A 93 12.71 7.99 14.14
C LEU A 93 13.65 8.42 13.00
N LYS A 94 13.33 8.05 11.75
CA LYS A 94 14.11 8.47 10.59
C LYS A 94 14.19 9.99 10.47
N ALA A 95 13.07 10.69 10.62
CA ALA A 95 13.04 12.16 10.58
C ALA A 95 13.86 12.80 11.72
N ILE A 96 13.85 12.21 12.92
CA ILE A 96 14.68 12.67 14.05
C ILE A 96 16.16 12.50 13.75
N LEU A 97 16.56 11.36 13.16
CA LEU A 97 17.96 11.09 12.81
C LEU A 97 18.45 12.03 11.71
N GLU A 98 17.66 12.22 10.65
CA GLU A 98 17.99 13.15 9.55
C GLU A 98 18.11 14.60 10.06
N ALA A 99 17.19 15.06 10.91
CA ALA A 99 17.26 16.41 11.47
C ALA A 99 18.43 16.64 12.44
N GLY A 100 19.00 15.57 13.02
CA GLY A 100 20.19 15.63 13.86
C GLY A 100 21.50 15.68 13.05
N GLU A 101 21.49 15.28 11.78
CA GLU A 101 22.63 15.39 10.85
C GLU A 101 22.79 16.82 10.30
N ASP A 102 21.73 17.65 10.35
CA ASP A 102 21.76 19.06 9.94
C ASP A 102 22.41 20.01 10.98
N ILE A 103 23.01 19.45 12.04
CA ILE A 103 23.77 20.19 13.07
C ILE A 103 25.28 20.00 12.83
N GLU A 104 25.77 20.47 11.69
CA GLU A 104 27.21 20.75 11.43
C GLU A 104 27.39 22.16 10.87
#